data_AF-B4SCN2-F1
#
_entry.id   AF-B4SCN2-F1
#
_cell.length_a   1.000
_cell.length_b   1.000
_cell.length_c   1.000
_cell.angle_alpha   90.00
_cell.angle_beta   90.00
_cell.angle_gamma   90.00
#
_symmetry.space_group_name_H-M   'P 1'
#
loop_
_entity.id
_entity.type
_entity.pdbx_description
1 polymer ?
#
loop_
_entity_poly.entity_id
_entity_poly.type
_entity_poly.pdbx_seq_one_letter_code
_entity_poly.pdbx_strand_id
1 'polypeptide(L)'
;MEDPIEELRKQVIESLSNKKTDWEEKIYNSQQYQQEIKYLNDITKDFLDSIRAVSIYSSRAGDIYDKFLCIRAIDDMIQSSIGVLVMIQNGIHNTARRELRYLIEMITKYVIVDYAKMGESFETKTEYLKNEIPNSSIEIVEEYSTPFLSPVKEDFRSEI
;
A
#
# COMPACT_ATOMS: atom_id res chain seq x y z
N MET A 1 -11.64 48.52 -29.05
CA MET A 1 -10.36 47.81 -28.86
C MET A 1 -10.55 47.04 -27.56
N GLU A 2 -10.66 45.71 -27.61
CA GLU A 2 -10.72 44.89 -26.38
C GLU A 2 -9.45 45.15 -25.56
N ASP A 3 -9.56 45.13 -24.23
CA ASP A 3 -8.44 45.32 -23.33
C ASP A 3 -7.40 44.20 -23.59
N PRO A 4 -6.11 44.53 -23.86
CA PRO A 4 -5.06 43.54 -24.06
C PRO A 4 -4.98 42.48 -22.94
N ILE A 5 -5.37 42.83 -21.71
CA ILE A 5 -5.40 41.91 -20.57
C ILE A 5 -6.57 40.91 -20.71
N GLU A 6 -7.74 41.33 -21.21
CA GLU A 6 -8.87 40.44 -21.45
C GLU A 6 -8.59 39.48 -22.61
N GLU A 7 -7.92 39.95 -23.65
CA GLU A 7 -7.53 39.12 -24.79
C GLU A 7 -6.52 38.04 -24.38
N LEU A 8 -5.51 38.41 -23.57
CA LEU A 8 -4.54 37.46 -23.01
C LEU A 8 -5.23 36.43 -22.09
N ARG A 9 -6.19 36.86 -21.27
CA ARG A 9 -6.96 35.97 -20.39
C ARG A 9 -7.77 34.96 -21.19
N LYS A 10 -8.46 35.38 -22.26
CA LYS A 10 -9.19 34.49 -23.18
C LYS A 10 -8.26 33.43 -23.76
N GLN A 11 -7.12 33.86 -24.32
CA GLN A 11 -6.14 32.96 -24.94
C GLN A 11 -5.59 31.93 -23.94
N VAL A 12 -5.29 32.34 -22.70
CA VAL A 12 -4.79 31.42 -21.67
C VAL A 12 -5.86 30.39 -21.30
N ILE A 13 -7.10 30.81 -21.05
CA ILE A 13 -8.22 29.92 -20.70
C ILE A 13 -8.47 28.92 -21.83
N GLU A 14 -8.50 29.40 -23.07
CA GLU A 14 -8.73 28.57 -24.25
C GLU A 14 -7.59 27.56 -24.45
N SER A 15 -6.33 27.98 -24.26
CA SER A 15 -5.17 27.08 -24.31
C SER A 15 -5.21 25.99 -23.24
N LEU A 16 -5.64 26.32 -22.01
CA LEU A 16 -5.76 25.38 -20.90
C LEU A 16 -6.89 24.40 -21.15
N SER A 17 -8.03 24.88 -21.65
CA SER A 17 -9.16 24.04 -22.02
C SER A 17 -8.78 23.06 -23.14
N ASN A 18 -8.15 23.55 -24.21
CA ASN A 18 -7.74 22.71 -25.34
C ASN A 18 -6.73 21.64 -24.91
N LYS A 19 -5.75 22.00 -24.07
CA LYS A 19 -4.82 21.02 -23.49
C LYS A 19 -5.57 19.97 -22.68
N LYS A 20 -6.50 20.37 -21.82
CA LYS A 20 -7.28 19.44 -20.99
C LYS A 20 -8.05 18.44 -21.87
N THR A 21 -8.75 18.92 -22.89
CA THR A 21 -9.49 18.06 -23.83
C THR A 21 -8.56 17.09 -24.56
N ASP A 22 -7.39 17.57 -25.00
CA ASP A 22 -6.37 16.73 -25.65
C ASP A 22 -5.88 15.59 -24.74
N TRP A 23 -5.63 15.87 -23.46
CA TRP A 23 -5.24 14.85 -22.48
C TRP A 23 -6.37 13.85 -22.23
N GLU A 24 -7.60 14.33 -22.09
CA GLU A 24 -8.78 13.47 -21.89
C GLU A 24 -8.98 12.51 -23.06
N GLU A 25 -8.96 13.01 -24.30
CA GLU A 25 -9.23 12.19 -25.48
C GLU A 25 -8.07 11.27 -25.85
N LYS A 26 -6.82 11.77 -25.84
CA LYS A 26 -5.66 11.02 -26.34
C LYS A 26 -5.05 10.10 -25.31
N ILE A 27 -5.12 10.45 -24.02
CA ILE A 27 -4.46 9.71 -22.95
C ILE A 27 -5.49 9.03 -22.06
N TYR A 28 -6.39 9.76 -21.41
CA TYR A 28 -7.31 9.15 -20.46
C TYR A 28 -8.30 8.20 -21.12
N ASN A 29 -8.81 8.52 -22.30
CA ASN A 29 -9.69 7.62 -23.05
C ASN A 29 -8.92 6.59 -23.88
N SER A 30 -7.58 6.61 -23.86
CA SER A 30 -6.79 5.59 -24.55
C SER A 30 -7.03 4.22 -23.94
N GLN A 31 -7.06 3.20 -24.79
CA GLN A 31 -7.24 1.82 -24.36
C GLN A 31 -6.14 1.38 -23.39
N GLN A 32 -4.88 1.77 -23.66
CA GLN A 32 -3.75 1.44 -22.81
C GLN A 32 -3.91 2.01 -21.40
N TYR A 33 -4.23 3.30 -21.26
CA TYR A 33 -4.43 3.92 -19.96
C TYR A 33 -5.59 3.28 -19.18
N GLN A 34 -6.72 3.04 -19.86
CA GLN A 34 -7.88 2.41 -19.23
C GLN A 34 -7.58 0.98 -18.75
N GLN A 35 -6.76 0.22 -19.49
CA GLN A 35 -6.31 -1.10 -19.07
C GLN A 35 -5.41 -1.04 -17.83
N GLU A 36 -4.46 -0.11 -17.78
CA GLU A 36 -3.58 0.08 -16.61
C GLU A 36 -4.38 0.49 -15.36
N ILE A 37 -5.34 1.42 -15.51
CA ILE A 37 -6.21 1.83 -14.41
C ILE A 37 -7.08 0.67 -13.93
N LYS A 38 -7.64 -0.11 -14.86
CA LYS A 38 -8.41 -1.30 -14.50
C LYS A 38 -7.55 -2.30 -13.75
N TYR A 39 -6.35 -2.62 -14.25
CA TYR A 39 -5.42 -3.54 -13.60
C TYR A 39 -5.06 -3.08 -12.18
N LEU A 40 -4.77 -1.80 -11.99
CA LEU A 40 -4.48 -1.23 -10.68
C LEU A 40 -5.67 -1.35 -9.71
N ASN A 41 -6.88 -1.09 -10.20
CA ASN A 41 -8.10 -1.26 -9.40
C ASN A 41 -8.35 -2.72 -9.03
N ASP A 42 -8.18 -3.64 -9.98
CA ASP A 42 -8.40 -5.07 -9.79
C ASP A 42 -7.42 -5.62 -8.74
N ILE A 43 -6.12 -5.33 -8.85
CA ILE A 43 -5.13 -5.75 -7.84
C ILE A 43 -5.40 -5.15 -6.47
N THR A 44 -5.75 -3.86 -6.42
CA THR A 44 -6.07 -3.21 -5.14
C THR A 44 -7.28 -3.90 -4.50
N LYS A 45 -8.32 -4.19 -5.29
CA LYS A 45 -9.51 -4.89 -4.81
C LYS A 45 -9.17 -6.29 -4.31
N ASP A 46 -8.41 -7.08 -5.07
CA ASP A 46 -8.02 -8.44 -4.68
C ASP A 46 -7.22 -8.43 -3.37
N PHE A 47 -6.33 -7.46 -3.18
CA PHE A 47 -5.61 -7.25 -1.93
C PHE A 47 -6.55 -6.93 -0.76
N LEU A 48 -7.47 -5.98 -0.95
CA LEU A 48 -8.44 -5.58 0.07
C LEU A 48 -9.37 -6.74 0.46
N ASP A 49 -9.87 -7.48 -0.52
CA ASP A 49 -10.75 -8.63 -0.30
C ASP A 49 -10.00 -9.75 0.44
N SER A 50 -8.73 -9.99 0.10
CA SER A 50 -7.88 -10.98 0.78
C SER A 50 -7.66 -10.62 2.25
N ILE A 51 -7.31 -9.38 2.55
CA ILE A 51 -7.09 -8.93 3.93
C ILE A 51 -8.38 -8.94 4.74
N ARG A 52 -9.50 -8.52 4.16
CA ARG A 52 -10.81 -8.60 4.82
C ARG A 52 -11.18 -10.05 5.13
N ALA A 53 -10.93 -10.97 4.21
CA ALA A 53 -11.15 -12.39 4.45
C ALA A 53 -10.29 -12.91 5.61
N VAL A 54 -9.01 -12.51 5.69
CA VAL A 54 -8.13 -12.83 6.83
C VAL A 54 -8.68 -12.27 8.14
N SER A 55 -9.12 -11.01 8.17
CA SER A 55 -9.73 -10.39 9.34
C SER A 55 -10.97 -11.16 9.82
N ILE A 56 -11.90 -11.43 8.90
CA ILE A 56 -13.13 -12.19 9.20
C ILE A 56 -12.77 -13.59 9.72
N TYR A 57 -11.82 -14.27 9.09
CA TYR A 57 -11.40 -15.60 9.54
C TYR A 57 -10.76 -15.55 10.93
N SER A 58 -9.91 -14.55 11.18
CA SER A 58 -9.21 -14.39 12.46
C SER A 58 -10.17 -14.15 13.64
N SER A 59 -11.32 -13.51 13.41
CA SER A 59 -12.34 -13.30 14.46
C SER A 59 -12.88 -14.61 15.06
N ARG A 60 -12.73 -15.74 14.36
CA ARG A 60 -13.10 -17.08 14.84
C ARG A 60 -12.06 -17.69 15.77
N ALA A 61 -10.86 -17.12 15.82
CA ALA A 61 -9.76 -17.51 16.69
C ALA A 61 -9.42 -16.33 17.61
N GLY A 62 -10.17 -16.19 18.71
CA GLY A 62 -10.10 -15.00 19.59
C GLY A 62 -8.68 -14.63 20.02
N ASP A 63 -7.84 -15.62 20.35
CA ASP A 63 -6.43 -15.38 20.68
C ASP A 63 -5.63 -14.74 19.54
N ILE A 64 -5.90 -15.09 18.28
CA ILE A 64 -5.25 -14.49 17.12
C ILE A 64 -5.78 -13.07 16.93
N TYR A 65 -7.11 -12.90 16.96
CA TYR A 65 -7.75 -11.61 16.74
C TYR A 65 -7.30 -10.55 17.76
N ASP A 66 -7.24 -10.92 19.04
CA ASP A 66 -6.94 -9.98 20.12
C ASP A 66 -5.45 -9.69 20.26
N LYS A 67 -4.59 -10.69 20.00
CA LYS A 67 -3.15 -10.64 20.34
C LYS A 67 -2.21 -10.41 19.16
N PHE A 68 -2.63 -10.58 17.90
CA PHE A 68 -1.72 -10.39 16.76
C PHE A 68 -1.65 -8.92 16.33
N LEU A 69 -0.45 -8.38 16.24
CA LEU A 69 -0.21 -7.02 15.74
C LEU A 69 -0.70 -6.89 14.29
N CYS A 70 -0.42 -7.88 13.45
CA CYS A 70 -0.79 -7.86 12.04
C CYS A 70 -2.31 -7.78 11.84
N ILE A 71 -3.08 -8.47 12.69
CA ILE A 71 -4.55 -8.50 12.59
C ILE A 71 -5.14 -7.15 13.02
N ARG A 72 -4.61 -6.56 14.08
CA ARG A 72 -5.07 -5.25 14.57
C ARG A 72 -4.73 -4.09 13.63
N ALA A 73 -3.72 -4.28 12.77
CA ALA A 73 -3.30 -3.31 11.76
C ALA A 73 -4.08 -3.41 10.44
N ILE A 74 -5.02 -4.37 10.31
CA ILE A 74 -5.73 -4.60 9.05
C ILE A 74 -6.48 -3.35 8.56
N ASP A 75 -7.14 -2.62 9.46
CA ASP A 75 -7.87 -1.41 9.08
C ASP A 75 -6.93 -0.34 8.52
N ASP A 76 -5.74 -0.17 9.13
CA ASP A 76 -4.71 0.74 8.64
C ASP A 76 -4.19 0.30 7.26
N MET A 77 -3.97 -1.01 7.06
CA MET A 77 -3.56 -1.55 5.76
C MET A 77 -4.61 -1.29 4.67
N ILE A 78 -5.88 -1.48 4.99
CA ILE A 78 -7.00 -1.22 4.06
C ILE A 78 -7.02 0.27 3.69
N GLN A 79 -6.94 1.15 4.69
CA GLN A 79 -6.99 2.60 4.48
C GLN A 79 -5.79 3.09 3.66
N SER A 80 -4.57 2.69 4.02
CA SER A 80 -3.37 3.08 3.29
C SER A 80 -3.36 2.53 1.87
N SER A 81 -3.81 1.30 1.61
CA SER A 81 -3.89 0.77 0.24
C SER A 81 -4.88 1.53 -0.65
N ILE A 82 -6.03 1.93 -0.11
CA ILE A 82 -6.97 2.83 -0.81
C ILE A 82 -6.32 4.20 -1.05
N GLY A 83 -5.62 4.74 -0.05
CA GLY A 83 -4.88 6.00 -0.18
C GLY A 83 -3.81 5.95 -1.28
N VAL A 84 -3.07 4.84 -1.38
CA VAL A 84 -2.08 4.59 -2.42
C VAL A 84 -2.73 4.60 -3.81
N LEU A 85 -3.85 3.88 -3.97
CA LEU A 85 -4.61 3.86 -5.23
C LEU A 85 -5.02 5.28 -5.65
N VAL A 86 -5.63 6.04 -4.73
CA VAL A 86 -6.07 7.42 -4.99
C VAL A 86 -4.88 8.31 -5.35
N MET A 87 -3.76 8.21 -4.64
CA MET A 87 -2.55 8.97 -4.94
C MET A 87 -2.01 8.67 -6.34
N ILE A 88 -1.96 7.39 -6.73
CA ILE A 88 -1.47 6.97 -8.06
C ILE A 88 -2.40 7.49 -9.16
N GLN A 89 -3.72 7.35 -9.00
CA GLN A 89 -4.72 7.83 -9.96
C GLN A 89 -4.66 9.35 -10.16
N ASN A 90 -4.21 10.10 -9.16
CA ASN A 90 -4.02 11.55 -9.22
C ASN A 90 -2.59 11.98 -9.58
N GLY A 91 -1.71 11.05 -10.00
CA GLY A 91 -0.34 11.35 -10.42
C GLY A 91 0.67 11.61 -9.30
N ILE A 92 0.34 11.28 -8.05
CA ILE A 92 1.18 11.52 -6.86
C ILE A 92 2.05 10.30 -6.55
N HIS A 93 2.99 9.98 -7.46
CA HIS A 93 3.76 8.73 -7.40
C HIS A 93 4.80 8.66 -6.27
N ASN A 94 5.49 9.76 -5.96
CA ASN A 94 6.56 9.76 -4.96
C ASN A 94 6.04 9.55 -3.53
N THR A 95 4.85 10.08 -3.23
CA THR A 95 4.21 9.88 -1.94
C THR A 95 3.64 8.47 -1.86
N ALA A 96 2.97 7.99 -2.90
CA ALA A 96 2.48 6.60 -2.97
C ALA A 96 3.61 5.58 -2.77
N ARG A 97 4.78 5.77 -3.41
CA ARG A 97 5.94 4.88 -3.24
C ARG A 97 6.48 4.88 -1.80
N ARG A 98 6.50 6.04 -1.15
CA ARG A 98 6.92 6.14 0.26
C ARG A 98 5.93 5.42 1.18
N GLU A 99 4.64 5.62 0.95
CA GLU A 99 3.57 4.95 1.70
C GLU A 99 3.66 3.42 1.56
N LEU A 100 3.84 2.92 0.32
CA LEU A 100 4.04 1.49 0.09
C LEU A 100 5.25 0.93 0.84
N ARG A 101 6.37 1.67 0.87
CA ARG A 101 7.55 1.26 1.64
C ARG A 101 7.22 1.17 3.13
N TYR A 102 6.55 2.18 3.69
CA TYR A 102 6.16 2.18 5.10
C TYR A 102 5.22 1.02 5.44
N LEU A 103 4.25 0.71 4.57
CA LEU A 103 3.37 -0.44 4.76
C LEU A 103 4.13 -1.77 4.76
N ILE A 104 5.05 -1.97 3.81
CA ILE A 104 5.86 -3.19 3.75
C ILE A 104 6.74 -3.31 5.00
N GLU A 105 7.38 -2.21 5.42
CA GLU A 105 8.23 -2.17 6.59
C GLU A 105 7.44 -2.47 7.88
N MET A 106 6.29 -1.82 8.07
CA MET A 106 5.41 -2.01 9.22
C MET A 106 4.94 -3.47 9.33
N ILE A 107 4.44 -4.05 8.24
CA ILE A 107 3.90 -5.41 8.25
C ILE A 107 5.01 -6.43 8.48
N THR A 108 6.16 -6.25 7.84
CA THR A 108 7.32 -7.12 8.08
C THR A 108 7.69 -7.15 9.56
N LYS A 109 7.77 -5.97 10.20
CA LYS A 109 8.07 -5.87 11.63
C LYS A 109 7.00 -6.53 12.49
N TYR A 110 5.73 -6.29 12.20
CA TYR A 110 4.63 -6.87 12.97
C TYR A 110 4.62 -8.39 12.87
N VAL A 111 4.85 -8.94 11.68
CA VAL A 111 4.95 -10.38 11.45
C VAL A 111 6.09 -10.97 12.28
N ILE A 112 7.27 -10.35 12.26
CA ILE A 112 8.43 -10.82 13.03
C ILE A 112 8.14 -10.81 14.53
N VAL A 113 7.53 -9.74 15.04
CA VAL A 113 7.14 -9.65 16.46
C VAL A 113 6.08 -10.69 16.82
N ASP A 114 5.07 -10.88 15.97
CA ASP A 114 4.02 -11.89 16.18
C ASP A 114 4.59 -13.30 16.24
N TYR A 115 5.64 -13.61 15.47
CA TYR A 115 6.37 -14.87 15.55
C TYR A 115 7.29 -14.96 16.77
N ALA A 116 8.09 -13.94 17.05
CA ALA A 116 9.04 -13.92 18.16
C ALA A 116 8.37 -14.00 19.54
N LYS A 117 7.15 -13.46 19.65
CA LYS A 117 6.35 -13.39 20.88
C LYS A 117 5.01 -14.11 20.72
N MET A 118 5.04 -15.24 20.02
CA MET A 118 3.82 -16.01 19.75
C MET A 118 3.14 -16.46 21.05
N GLY A 119 1.82 -16.25 21.14
CA GLY A 119 1.02 -16.58 22.31
C GLY A 119 1.08 -15.57 23.46
N GLU A 120 2.01 -14.62 23.42
CA GLU A 120 2.10 -13.54 24.41
C GLU A 120 1.02 -12.47 24.20
N SER A 121 0.87 -11.58 25.20
CA SER A 121 -0.10 -10.50 25.20
C SER A 121 0.22 -9.43 24.14
N PHE A 122 -0.80 -8.66 23.75
CA PHE A 122 -0.63 -7.53 22.83
C PHE A 122 0.33 -6.49 23.41
N GLU A 123 0.22 -6.21 24.70
CA GLU A 123 1.05 -5.25 25.42
C GLU A 123 2.53 -5.64 25.34
N THR A 124 2.85 -6.91 25.64
CA THR A 124 4.24 -7.40 25.55
C THR A 124 4.80 -7.29 24.14
N LYS A 125 3.97 -7.57 23.12
CA LYS A 125 4.36 -7.43 21.71
C LYS A 125 4.64 -5.98 21.34
N THR A 126 3.81 -5.04 21.78
CA THR A 126 4.04 -3.61 21.52
C THR A 126 5.30 -3.08 22.21
N GLU A 127 5.60 -3.57 23.41
CA GLU A 127 6.83 -3.22 24.11
C GLU A 127 8.06 -3.79 23.40
N TYR A 128 8.00 -5.06 22.97
CA TYR A 128 9.07 -5.69 22.20
C TYR A 128 9.32 -4.97 20.86
N LEU A 129 8.24 -4.63 20.13
CA LEU A 129 8.32 -3.83 18.91
C LEU A 129 9.03 -2.50 19.14
N LYS A 130 8.74 -1.82 20.25
CA LYS A 130 9.31 -0.49 20.56
C LYS A 130 10.79 -0.56 20.95
N ASN A 131 11.18 -1.58 21.70
CA ASN A 131 12.50 -1.64 22.35
C ASN A 131 13.53 -2.43 21.53
N GLU A 132 13.10 -3.51 20.87
CA GLU A 132 14.01 -4.50 20.25
C GLU A 132 14.01 -4.45 18.72
N ILE A 133 12.96 -3.91 18.09
CA ILE A 133 12.89 -3.81 16.63
C ILE A 133 13.41 -2.44 16.16
N PRO A 134 14.36 -2.37 15.21
CA PRO A 134 14.87 -1.11 14.69
C PRO A 134 13.77 -0.23 14.07
N ASN A 135 13.73 1.05 14.42
CA ASN A 135 12.69 1.97 13.94
C ASN A 135 12.81 2.33 12.46
N SER A 136 14.00 2.28 11.86
CA SER A 136 14.25 2.81 10.50
C SER A 136 15.01 1.85 9.58
N SER A 137 15.04 0.56 9.92
CA SER A 137 15.65 -0.49 9.10
C SER A 137 14.68 -1.64 8.90
N ILE A 138 14.65 -2.17 7.67
CA ILE A 138 13.96 -3.41 7.33
C ILE A 138 14.89 -4.61 7.39
N GLU A 139 16.17 -4.45 7.77
CA GLU A 139 17.16 -5.54 7.86
C GLU A 139 16.68 -6.71 8.75
N ILE A 140 15.77 -6.44 9.69
CA ILE A 140 15.08 -7.46 10.50
C ILE A 140 14.36 -8.52 9.64
N VAL A 141 14.06 -8.24 8.36
CA VAL A 141 13.53 -9.24 7.41
C VAL A 141 14.45 -10.45 7.26
N GLU A 142 15.76 -10.31 7.49
CA GLU A 142 16.70 -11.45 7.45
C GLU A 142 16.45 -12.47 8.57
N GLU A 143 15.89 -12.00 9.69
CA GLU A 143 15.48 -12.84 10.83
C GLU A 143 14.21 -13.63 10.53
N TYR A 144 13.50 -13.31 9.44
CA TYR A 144 12.32 -14.03 9.02
C TYR A 144 12.66 -15.46 8.58
N SER A 145 12.26 -16.43 9.40
CA SER A 145 12.29 -17.84 9.04
C SER A 145 10.94 -18.27 8.47
N THR A 146 10.88 -18.53 7.17
CA THR A 146 9.72 -19.20 6.57
C THR A 146 9.67 -20.66 7.03
N PRO A 147 8.47 -21.27 7.14
CA PRO A 147 8.32 -22.70 7.40
C PRO A 147 8.70 -23.58 6.19
N PHE A 148 9.26 -22.98 5.12
CA PHE A 148 9.63 -23.68 3.90
C PHE A 148 10.89 -24.54 4.10
N LEU A 149 10.89 -25.72 3.47
CA LEU A 149 12.06 -26.61 3.44
C LEU A 149 13.16 -26.03 2.54
N SER A 150 14.40 -26.44 2.76
CA SER A 150 15.61 -25.80 2.23
C SER A 150 15.75 -25.59 0.71
N PRO A 151 15.05 -26.28 -0.23
CA PRO A 151 15.05 -25.81 -1.62
C PRO A 151 14.06 -24.65 -1.83
N VAL A 152 12.84 -24.76 -1.32
CA VAL A 152 11.77 -23.75 -1.49
C VAL A 152 12.09 -22.45 -0.75
N LYS A 153 12.83 -22.55 0.37
CA LYS A 153 13.26 -21.38 1.15
C LYS A 153 14.24 -20.48 0.38
N GLU A 154 15.16 -21.06 -0.38
CA GLU A 154 16.14 -20.30 -1.17
C GLU A 154 15.49 -19.68 -2.40
N ASP A 155 14.63 -20.44 -3.09
CA ASP A 155 13.84 -19.92 -4.21
C ASP A 155 13.00 -18.69 -3.77
N PHE A 156 12.28 -18.81 -2.65
CA PHE A 156 11.47 -17.72 -2.10
C PHE A 156 12.29 -16.49 -1.69
N ARG A 157 13.53 -16.67 -1.21
CA ARG A 157 14.42 -15.56 -0.82
C ARG A 157 15.07 -14.88 -2.02
N SER A 158 15.15 -15.56 -3.17
CA SER A 158 15.84 -15.10 -4.38
C SER A 158 14.93 -14.54 -5.47
N GLU A 159 13.61 -14.66 -5.35
CA GLU A 159 12.61 -14.12 -6.29
C GLU A 159 12.44 -12.58 -6.24
N ILE A 160 13.41 -11.84 -5.69
CA ILE A 160 13.48 -10.36 -5.72
C ILE A 160 14.63 -9.90 -6.61
#